data_AF-F7NGK2-F1
#
_entry.id   AF-F7NGK2-F1
#
_cell.length_a   1.000
_cell.length_b   1.000
_cell.length_c   1.000
_cell.angle_alpha   90.00
_cell.angle_beta   90.00
_cell.angle_gamma   90.00
#
_symmetry.space_group_name_H-M   'P 1'
#
loop_
_entity.id
_entity.type
_entity.pdbx_description
1 polymer ?
#
loop_
_entity_poly.entity_id
_entity_poly.type
_entity_poly.pdbx_seq_one_letter_code
_entity_poly.pdbx_strand_id
1 'polypeptide(L)'
;MLFQPAIANDVSYEPRPGAEGFALTVQATAYTPFEEGMTSGTGLAYDGRPALPYQTIAVDPEVIPLGSSVRVPGYGWMLAHDTGNLILGNRIDICLEQEEEMTRFGVQTMEIYVVPPQKKYVMFW
;
A
#
# COMPACT_ATOMS: atom_id res chain seq x y z
N MET A 1 6.76 -24.45 -2.81
CA MET A 1 5.38 -24.62 -2.31
C MET A 1 5.01 -23.35 -1.58
N LEU A 2 4.29 -22.44 -2.23
CA LEU A 2 3.87 -21.20 -1.59
C LEU A 2 2.61 -21.49 -0.78
N PHE A 3 2.76 -21.52 0.54
CA PHE A 3 1.62 -21.41 1.45
C PHE A 3 1.05 -20.00 1.26
N GLN A 4 -0.03 -19.88 0.50
CA GLN A 4 -0.97 -18.78 0.66
C GLN A 4 -1.90 -19.22 1.80
N PRO A 5 -1.74 -18.75 3.04
CA PRO A 5 -2.80 -18.93 4.01
C PRO A 5 -4.04 -18.23 3.44
N ALA A 6 -5.16 -18.94 3.42
CA ALA A 6 -6.44 -18.43 2.99
C ALA A 6 -6.91 -17.31 3.94
N ILE A 7 -6.38 -16.09 3.77
CA ILE A 7 -6.87 -14.90 4.44
C ILE A 7 -7.83 -14.23 3.46
N ALA A 8 -9.11 -14.59 3.57
CA ALA A 8 -10.28 -13.99 2.94
C ALA A 8 -10.19 -13.77 1.40
N ASN A 9 -11.05 -14.46 0.65
CA ASN A 9 -11.18 -14.43 -0.81
C ASN A 9 -11.45 -13.06 -1.49
N ASP A 10 -11.23 -11.92 -0.83
CA ASP A 10 -11.50 -10.56 -1.34
C ASP A 10 -10.32 -9.58 -1.22
N VAL A 11 -9.13 -10.01 -0.74
CA VAL A 11 -7.93 -9.15 -0.71
C VAL A 11 -6.96 -9.62 -1.79
N SER A 12 -6.91 -8.90 -2.91
CA SER A 12 -5.98 -9.18 -4.01
C SER A 12 -5.06 -7.99 -4.28
N TYR A 13 -3.75 -8.23 -4.27
CA TYR A 13 -2.75 -7.24 -4.69
C TYR A 13 -2.94 -6.89 -6.16
N GLU A 14 -3.14 -7.91 -7.00
CA GLU A 14 -3.46 -7.73 -8.41
C GLU A 14 -4.95 -7.47 -8.61
N PRO A 15 -5.31 -6.54 -9.52
CA PRO A 15 -6.69 -6.32 -9.88
C PRO A 15 -7.23 -7.47 -10.73
N ARG A 16 -8.55 -7.62 -10.76
CA ARG A 16 -9.21 -8.58 -11.66
C ARG A 16 -8.94 -8.21 -13.12
N PRO A 17 -8.81 -9.18 -14.03
CA PRO A 17 -8.72 -8.90 -15.46
C PRO A 17 -9.87 -8.02 -15.94
N GLY A 18 -9.55 -6.95 -16.67
CA GLY A 18 -10.53 -5.99 -17.19
C GLY A 18 -11.02 -4.94 -16.19
N ALA A 19 -10.48 -4.89 -14.97
CA ALA A 19 -10.75 -3.78 -14.05
C ALA A 19 -10.16 -2.47 -14.59
N GLU A 20 -10.95 -1.41 -14.55
CA GLU A 20 -10.52 -0.08 -14.95
C GLU A 20 -9.78 0.64 -13.82
N GLY A 21 -8.81 1.46 -14.20
CA GLY A 21 -7.98 2.23 -13.29
C GLY A 21 -7.47 3.50 -13.94
N PHE A 22 -6.70 4.27 -13.20
CA PHE A 22 -6.16 5.55 -13.64
C PHE A 22 -4.68 5.70 -13.29
N ALA A 23 -3.96 6.46 -14.10
CA ALA A 23 -2.60 6.89 -13.79
C ALA A 23 -2.63 8.11 -12.86
N LEU A 24 -1.70 8.16 -11.91
CA LEU A 24 -1.57 9.27 -10.96
C LEU A 24 -0.09 9.57 -10.74
N THR A 25 0.31 10.83 -10.90
CA THR A 25 1.64 11.29 -10.48
C THR A 25 1.62 11.57 -8.99
N VAL A 26 2.52 10.93 -8.26
CA VAL A 26 2.63 11.00 -6.80
C VAL A 26 4.04 11.34 -6.33
N GLN A 27 4.12 11.91 -5.13
CA GLN A 27 5.34 11.94 -4.35
C GLN A 27 5.39 10.68 -3.47
N ALA A 28 6.29 9.77 -3.77
CA ALA A 28 6.47 8.52 -3.06
C ALA A 28 7.60 8.62 -2.04
N THR A 29 7.33 8.10 -0.84
CA THR A 29 8.32 7.75 0.18
C THR A 29 8.27 6.25 0.46
N ALA A 30 9.11 5.78 1.38
CA ALA A 30 9.04 4.42 1.89
C ALA A 30 9.13 4.42 3.42
N TYR A 31 8.62 3.35 4.02
CA TYR A 31 8.73 3.04 5.44
C TYR A 31 9.01 1.54 5.63
N THR A 32 9.46 1.15 6.83
CA THR A 32 9.51 -0.26 7.24
C THR A 32 8.52 -0.52 8.38
N PRO A 33 7.83 -1.67 8.39
CA PRO A 33 6.87 -2.00 9.43
C PRO A 33 7.55 -2.45 10.74
N PHE A 34 8.88 -2.58 10.74
CA PHE A 34 9.68 -3.13 11.85
C PHE A 34 10.36 -2.07 12.72
N GLU A 35 10.15 -0.78 12.42
CA GLU A 35 10.71 0.32 13.21
C GLU A 35 10.06 0.43 14.60
N GLU A 36 10.89 0.43 15.66
CA GLU A 36 10.45 0.79 17.01
C GLU A 36 9.95 2.24 17.02
N GLY A 37 8.69 2.45 17.42
CA GLY A 37 8.11 3.80 17.53
C GLY A 37 7.29 4.27 16.32
N MET A 38 7.04 3.42 15.32
CA MET A 38 5.96 3.63 14.35
C MET A 38 4.66 4.05 15.05
N THR A 39 3.90 5.00 14.49
CA THR A 39 2.72 5.59 15.16
C THR A 39 1.68 4.54 15.58
N SER A 40 1.61 3.39 14.88
CA SER A 40 0.76 2.27 15.28
C SER A 40 1.41 1.30 16.27
N GLY A 41 2.75 1.27 16.39
CA GLY A 41 3.53 0.43 17.31
C GLY A 41 3.28 -1.09 17.23
N THR A 42 2.48 -1.53 16.26
CA THR A 42 1.83 -2.85 16.23
C THR A 42 2.20 -3.68 15.01
N GLY A 43 2.88 -3.08 14.02
CA GLY A 43 3.10 -3.72 12.72
C GLY A 43 1.81 -3.89 11.90
N LEU A 44 0.72 -3.23 12.31
CA LEU A 44 -0.55 -3.23 11.62
C LEU A 44 -0.68 -1.99 10.75
N ALA A 45 -1.24 -2.19 9.57
CA ALA A 45 -1.72 -1.13 8.70
C ALA A 45 -3.02 -0.52 9.25
N TYR A 46 -3.43 0.62 8.69
CA TYR A 46 -4.65 1.32 9.06
C TYR A 46 -5.86 0.39 9.13
N ASP A 47 -6.01 -0.54 8.18
CA ASP A 47 -7.14 -1.49 8.12
C ASP A 47 -7.14 -2.56 9.24
N GLY A 48 -6.16 -2.61 10.13
CA GLY A 48 -6.03 -3.62 11.20
C GLY A 48 -5.36 -4.93 10.79
N ARG A 49 -4.99 -5.10 9.52
CA ARG A 49 -4.18 -6.24 9.04
C ARG A 49 -2.68 -5.94 9.16
N PRO A 50 -1.81 -6.97 9.15
CA PRO A 50 -0.36 -6.75 9.13
C PRO A 50 0.06 -5.91 7.92
N ALA A 51 0.92 -4.92 8.16
CA ALA A 51 1.65 -4.24 7.09
C ALA A 51 2.75 -5.18 6.60
N LEU A 52 2.70 -5.56 5.32
CA LEU A 52 3.62 -6.52 4.72
C LEU A 52 4.55 -5.82 3.72
N PRO A 53 5.88 -6.00 3.84
CA PRO A 53 6.83 -5.49 2.86
C PRO A 53 6.46 -5.88 1.43
N TYR A 54 6.63 -4.94 0.51
CA TYR A 54 6.36 -5.06 -0.93
C TYR A 54 4.89 -5.37 -1.27
N GLN A 55 4.00 -5.30 -0.29
CA GLN A 55 2.59 -5.68 -0.41
C GLN A 55 1.66 -4.59 0.11
N THR A 56 2.09 -3.80 1.09
CA THR A 56 1.30 -2.70 1.69
C THR A 56 1.74 -1.34 1.15
N ILE A 57 0.79 -0.48 0.82
CA ILE A 57 1.06 0.93 0.51
C ILE A 57 0.15 1.82 1.36
N ALA A 58 0.74 2.84 1.98
CA ALA A 58 -0.01 3.89 2.67
C ALA A 58 -0.42 4.98 1.67
N VAL A 59 -1.66 5.45 1.77
CA VAL A 59 -2.24 6.43 0.85
C VAL A 59 -3.10 7.45 1.59
N ASP A 60 -3.45 8.54 0.90
CA ASP A 60 -4.60 9.37 1.26
C ASP A 60 -5.89 8.74 0.72
N PRO A 61 -6.85 8.30 1.57
CA PRO A 61 -8.10 7.71 1.12
C PRO A 61 -9.01 8.64 0.30
N GLU A 62 -8.85 9.96 0.39
CA GLU A 62 -9.59 10.93 -0.42
C GLU A 62 -9.11 10.93 -1.89
N VAL A 63 -7.87 10.50 -2.15
CA VAL A 63 -7.25 10.45 -3.48
C VAL A 63 -7.19 9.03 -4.02
N ILE A 64 -6.74 8.07 -3.21
CA ILE A 64 -6.65 6.65 -3.56
C ILE A 64 -7.51 5.88 -2.55
N PRO A 65 -8.69 5.38 -2.94
CA PRO A 65 -9.56 4.66 -2.02
C PRO A 65 -8.85 3.46 -1.38
N LEU A 66 -9.06 3.25 -0.08
CA LEU A 66 -8.60 2.03 0.58
C LEU A 66 -9.17 0.80 -0.11
N GLY A 67 -8.37 -0.25 -0.24
CA GLY A 67 -8.64 -1.45 -1.02
C GLY A 67 -8.18 -1.39 -2.47
N SER A 68 -7.64 -0.27 -2.93
CA SER A 68 -7.13 -0.17 -4.30
C SER A 68 -5.91 -1.06 -4.51
N SER A 69 -5.81 -1.67 -5.68
CA SER A 69 -4.57 -2.25 -6.20
C SER A 69 -3.74 -1.14 -6.83
N VAL A 70 -2.52 -0.94 -6.36
CA VAL A 70 -1.61 0.11 -6.83
C VAL A 70 -0.39 -0.53 -7.46
N ARG A 71 -0.15 -0.27 -8.75
CA ARG A 71 1.06 -0.70 -9.44
C ARG A 71 2.12 0.38 -9.32
N VAL A 72 3.20 0.03 -8.64
CA VAL A 72 4.36 0.90 -8.44
C VAL A 72 5.51 0.43 -9.36
N PRO A 73 6.09 1.32 -10.18
CA PRO A 73 7.23 0.98 -11.03
C PRO A 73 8.39 0.41 -10.20
N GLY A 74 8.90 -0.76 -10.59
CA GLY A 74 10.00 -1.44 -9.89
C GLY A 74 9.59 -2.32 -8.71
N TYR A 75 8.37 -2.16 -8.17
CA TYR A 75 7.90 -2.88 -6.98
C TYR A 75 6.70 -3.81 -7.25
N GLY A 76 5.93 -3.56 -8.31
CA GLY A 76 4.80 -4.40 -8.67
C GLY A 76 3.49 -3.91 -8.07
N TRP A 77 2.56 -4.83 -7.81
CA TRP A 77 1.23 -4.52 -7.29
C TRP A 77 1.20 -4.59 -5.77
N MET A 78 0.64 -3.55 -5.15
CA MET A 78 0.50 -3.40 -3.70
C MET A 78 -0.95 -3.05 -3.35
N LEU A 79 -1.35 -3.35 -2.13
CA LEU A 79 -2.68 -3.05 -1.60
C LEU A 79 -2.65 -1.74 -0.81
N ALA A 80 -3.52 -0.81 -1.19
CA ALA A 80 -3.76 0.41 -0.43
C ALA A 80 -4.62 0.10 0.79
N HIS A 81 -4.03 -0.33 1.90
CA HIS A 81 -4.76 -0.60 3.15
C HIS A 81 -4.18 0.10 4.38
N ASP A 82 -3.21 0.97 4.15
CA ASP A 82 -2.58 1.76 5.19
C ASP A 82 -2.78 3.26 4.96
N THR A 83 -2.57 4.06 6.01
CA THR A 83 -2.64 5.53 5.95
C THR A 83 -1.56 6.12 6.85
N GLY A 84 -1.30 7.41 6.73
CA GLY A 84 -0.41 8.11 7.63
C GLY A 84 -0.70 9.60 7.69
N ASN A 85 -0.43 10.23 8.82
CA ASN A 85 -0.71 11.66 9.03
C ASN A 85 0.00 12.59 8.03
N LEU A 86 1.12 12.14 7.45
CA LEU A 86 1.88 12.88 6.45
C LEU A 86 1.59 12.42 5.02
N ILE A 87 0.78 11.38 4.84
CA ILE A 87 0.43 10.80 3.56
C ILE A 87 -0.91 11.40 3.11
N LEU A 88 -0.82 12.65 2.66
CA LEU A 88 -1.96 13.48 2.26
C LEU A 88 -1.81 13.95 0.81
N GLY A 89 -2.93 14.04 0.09
CA GLY A 89 -3.00 14.35 -1.34
C GLY A 89 -2.36 13.26 -2.21
N ASN A 90 -1.63 13.68 -3.25
CA ASN A 90 -0.92 12.77 -4.14
C ASN A 90 0.41 12.29 -3.53
N ARG A 91 0.38 11.85 -2.27
CA ARG A 91 1.53 11.28 -1.57
C ARG A 91 1.24 9.82 -1.21
N ILE A 92 2.25 8.97 -1.34
CA ILE A 92 2.18 7.55 -0.99
C ILE A 92 3.40 7.15 -0.14
N ASP A 93 3.26 6.11 0.66
CA ASP A 93 4.37 5.49 1.40
C ASP A 93 4.43 4.00 1.12
N ILE A 94 5.55 3.53 0.56
CA ILE A 94 5.76 2.13 0.17
C ILE A 94 6.31 1.35 1.37
N CYS A 95 5.63 0.27 1.76
CA CYS A 95 6.14 -0.64 2.80
C CYS A 95 7.30 -1.48 2.24
N LEU A 96 8.51 -1.25 2.73
CA LEU A 96 9.72 -1.98 2.37
C LEU A 96 10.24 -2.79 3.56
N GLU A 97 11.07 -3.79 3.28
CA GLU A 97 11.57 -4.70 4.32
C GLU A 97 12.71 -4.05 5.12
N GLN A 98 13.71 -3.49 4.42
CA GLN A 98 14.99 -3.07 5.00
C GLN A 98 15.10 -1.54 5.10
N GLU A 99 15.61 -1.06 6.23
CA GLU A 99 15.88 0.38 6.48
C GLU A 99 16.85 0.97 5.45
N GLU A 100 17.85 0.20 5.01
CA GLU A 100 18.78 0.64 3.98
C GLU A 100 18.09 0.83 2.62
N GLU A 101 17.08 0.03 2.31
CA GLU A 101 16.31 0.17 1.08
C GLU A 101 15.42 1.41 1.14
N MET A 102 14.72 1.61 2.25
CA MET A 102 13.95 2.83 2.51
C MET A 102 14.81 4.10 2.36
N THR A 103 15.98 4.09 2.99
CA THR A 103 16.93 5.22 2.93
C THR A 103 17.41 5.48 1.51
N ARG A 104 17.69 4.43 0.73
CA ARG A 104 18.09 4.55 -0.68
C ARG A 104 16.94 5.01 -1.57
N PHE A 105 15.72 4.57 -1.28
CA PHE A 105 14.54 4.97 -2.03
C PHE A 105 14.31 6.47 -1.92
N GLY A 106 14.40 7.04 -0.71
CA GLY A 106 14.27 8.48 -0.49
C GLY A 106 12.89 9.01 -0.90
N VAL A 107 12.85 10.26 -1.39
CA VAL A 107 11.62 10.87 -1.94
C VAL A 107 11.70 10.85 -3.45
N GLN A 108 10.71 10.25 -4.11
CA GLN A 108 10.66 10.17 -5.57
C GLN A 108 9.35 10.73 -6.11
N THR A 109 9.40 11.39 -7.26
CA THR A 109 8.18 11.71 -8.02
C THR A 109 8.03 10.66 -9.11
N MET A 110 6.91 9.95 -9.12
CA MET A 110 6.66 8.89 -10.10
C MET A 110 5.19 8.80 -10.49
N GLU A 111 4.93 8.20 -11.64
CA GLU A 111 3.60 7.81 -12.07
C GLU A 111 3.30 6.39 -11.58
N ILE A 112 2.17 6.24 -10.89
CA ILE A 112 1.61 4.95 -10.48
C ILE A 112 0.31 4.67 -11.25
N TYR A 113 -0.09 3.40 -11.29
CA TYR A 113 -1.40 3.02 -11.81
C TYR A 113 -2.28 2.47 -10.69
N VAL A 114 -3.47 3.05 -10.52
CA VAL A 114 -4.40 2.73 -9.43
C VAL A 114 -5.63 2.07 -10.00
N VAL A 115 -6.00 0.91 -9.46
CA VAL A 115 -7.28 0.25 -9.72
C VAL A 115 -8.11 0.26 -8.44
N PRO A 116 -9.19 1.06 -8.38
CA PRO A 116 -10.08 1.11 -7.22
C PRO A 116 -10.72 -0.25 -6.91
N PRO A 117 -11.09 -0.51 -5.64
CA PRO A 117 -11.79 -1.74 -5.28
C PRO A 117 -13.18 -1.78 -5.93
N GLN A 118 -13.54 -2.92 -6.52
CA GLN A 118 -14.86 -3.12 -7.13
C GLN A 118 -15.99 -3.29 -6.10
N LYS A 119 -15.63 -3.62 -4.86
CA LYS A 119 -16.55 -3.78 -3.73
C LYS A 119 -16.20 -2.76 -2.67
N LYS A 120 -17.17 -2.44 -1.80
CA LYS A 120 -16.91 -1.65 -0.61
C LYS A 120 -15.77 -2.30 0.19
N TYR A 121 -14.74 -1.51 0.46
CA TYR A 121 -13.62 -1.96 1.27
C TYR A 121 -14.06 -2.14 2.73
N VAL A 122 -13.67 -3.27 3.32
CA VAL A 122 -14.03 -3.65 4.69
C VAL A 122 -12.76 -3.71 5.52
N MET A 123 -12.80 -2.95 6.62
CA MET A 123 -11.70 -2.84 7.55
C MET A 123 -11.74 -4.00 8.56
N PHE A 124 -10.57 -4.43 9.02
CA PHE A 124 -10.37 -5.58 9.92
C PHE A 124 -10.29 -5.10 11.38
N TRP A 125 -11.45 -4.59 11.82
CA TRP A 125 -11.89 -4.16 13.16
C TRP A 125 -12.52 -5.15 14.12
#